data_AF-A0AAV6FQW8-F1
#
_entry.id   AF-A0AAV6FQW8-F1
#
_cell.length_a   1.000
_cell.length_b   1.000
_cell.length_c   1.000
_cell.angle_alpha   90.00
_cell.angle_beta   90.00
_cell.angle_gamma   90.00
#
_symmetry.space_group_name_H-M   'P 1'
#
loop_
_entity.id
_entity.type
_entity.pdbx_description
1 polymer ?
#
loop_
_entity_poly.entity_id
_entity_poly.type
_entity_poly.pdbx_seq_one_letter_code
_entity_poly.pdbx_strand_id
1 'polypeptide(L)'
;MCDEHEEERINIYCVSCAMPTCSLCKVFGAHKDCQVAPLNNIFHAQKTELTDCISMLVGNNDRIQGVISQLEESCRTVELYWDSTVALLWLC
;
A
#
# COMPACT_ATOMS: atom_id res chain seq x y z
N MET A 1 -16.04 5.09 22.88
CA MET A 1 -16.52 4.26 24.00
C MET A 1 -17.01 2.94 23.41
N CYS A 2 -17.09 1.87 24.20
CA CYS A 2 -17.70 0.62 23.77
C CYS A 2 -19.24 0.74 23.77
N ASP A 3 -19.91 0.15 22.77
CA ASP A 3 -21.36 0.25 22.62
C ASP A 3 -22.13 -0.50 23.73
N GLU A 4 -21.56 -1.58 24.28
CA GLU A 4 -22.16 -2.34 25.39
C GLU A 4 -21.74 -1.82 26.76
N HIS A 5 -20.58 -1.16 26.84
CA HIS A 5 -19.94 -0.74 28.08
C HIS A 5 -19.51 0.73 27.96
N GLU A 6 -20.44 1.64 28.20
CA GLU A 6 -20.27 3.07 27.93
C GLU A 6 -19.08 3.72 28.68
N GLU A 7 -18.72 3.21 29.86
CA GLU A 7 -17.59 3.71 30.65
C GLU A 7 -16.22 3.19 30.15
N GLU A 8 -16.22 2.15 29.31
CA GLU A 8 -14.99 1.51 28.83
C GLU A 8 -14.51 2.10 27.51
N ARG A 9 -13.17 2.26 27.43
CA ARG A 9 -12.49 2.62 26.20
C ARG A 9 -12.17 1.36 25.38
N ILE A 10 -12.37 1.48 24.08
CA ILE A 10 -11.93 0.48 23.10
C ILE A 10 -10.40 0.47 23.06
N ASN A 11 -9.80 -0.66 23.44
CA ASN A 11 -8.35 -0.82 23.60
C ASN A 11 -7.83 -2.21 23.18
N ILE A 12 -8.73 -3.13 22.81
CA ILE A 12 -8.43 -4.50 22.41
C ILE A 12 -8.97 -4.71 21.01
N TYR A 13 -8.28 -5.51 20.21
CA TYR A 13 -8.77 -6.00 18.92
C TYR A 13 -9.08 -7.48 19.04
N CYS A 14 -10.31 -7.87 18.72
CA CYS A 14 -10.72 -9.27 18.66
C CYS A 14 -10.36 -9.85 17.31
N VAL A 15 -9.37 -10.74 17.27
CA VAL A 15 -8.88 -11.37 16.04
C VAL A 15 -9.91 -12.36 15.50
N SER A 16 -10.56 -13.12 16.39
CA SER A 16 -11.57 -14.11 15.99
C SER A 16 -12.80 -13.48 15.34
N CYS A 17 -13.17 -12.27 15.74
CA CYS A 17 -14.34 -11.55 15.22
C CYS A 17 -13.97 -10.39 14.27
N ALA A 18 -12.68 -10.16 14.05
CA ALA A 18 -12.12 -9.07 13.25
C ALA A 18 -12.67 -7.67 13.61
N MET A 19 -12.86 -7.39 14.90
CA MET A 19 -13.46 -6.14 15.36
C MET A 19 -12.82 -5.58 16.63
N PRO A 20 -12.81 -4.25 16.82
CA PRO A 20 -12.31 -3.63 18.03
C PRO A 20 -13.29 -3.80 19.20
N THR A 21 -12.76 -3.99 20.40
CA THR A 21 -13.51 -4.31 21.62
C THR A 21 -12.88 -3.66 22.86
N CYS A 22 -13.56 -3.69 24.00
CA CYS A 22 -13.02 -3.24 25.28
C CYS A 22 -12.62 -4.41 26.20
N SER A 23 -12.03 -4.06 27.34
CA SER A 23 -11.60 -4.99 28.38
C SER A 23 -12.77 -5.82 28.94
N LEU A 24 -13.93 -5.22 29.21
CA LEU A 24 -15.08 -5.93 29.79
C LEU A 24 -15.71 -6.92 28.81
N CYS A 25 -15.85 -6.56 27.54
CA CYS A 25 -16.27 -7.50 26.49
C CYS A 25 -15.36 -8.73 26.40
N LYS A 26 -14.05 -8.59 26.69
CA LYS A 26 -13.10 -9.70 26.73
C LYS A 26 -13.14 -10.48 28.04
N VAL A 27 -13.26 -9.84 29.20
CA VAL A 27 -13.16 -10.59 30.47
C VAL A 27 -14.48 -11.25 30.83
N PHE A 28 -15.61 -10.58 30.59
CA PHE A 28 -16.93 -11.02 31.03
C PHE A 28 -17.96 -11.14 29.90
N GLY A 29 -17.73 -10.48 28.76
CA GLY A 29 -18.70 -10.39 27.66
C GLY A 29 -18.54 -11.46 26.58
N ALA A 30 -19.07 -11.14 25.40
CA ALA A 30 -19.19 -12.05 24.26
C ALA A 30 -17.85 -12.55 23.70
N HIS A 31 -16.73 -11.87 23.99
CA HIS A 31 -15.42 -12.19 23.45
C HIS A 31 -14.50 -12.93 24.43
N LYS A 32 -15.05 -13.50 25.52
CA LYS A 32 -14.28 -14.22 26.55
C LYS A 32 -13.39 -15.34 26.01
N ASP A 33 -13.91 -16.12 25.07
CA ASP A 33 -13.20 -17.26 24.48
C ASP A 33 -12.52 -16.91 23.14
N CYS A 34 -12.65 -15.66 22.68
CA CYS A 34 -12.04 -15.22 21.43
C CYS A 34 -10.54 -14.93 21.61
N GLN A 35 -9.76 -15.15 20.56
CA GLN A 35 -8.38 -14.65 20.50
C GLN A 35 -8.40 -13.14 20.29
N VAL A 36 -7.59 -12.44 21.08
CA VAL A 36 -7.51 -10.98 21.07
C VAL A 36 -6.07 -10.51 21.18
N ALA A 37 -5.83 -9.28 20.74
CA ALA A 37 -4.55 -8.60 20.88
C ALA A 37 -4.77 -7.14 21.32
N PRO A 38 -3.75 -6.47 21.90
CA PRO A 38 -3.83 -5.03 22.15
C PRO A 38 -4.08 -4.29 20.83
N LEU A 39 -5.06 -3.38 20.82
CA LEU A 39 -5.45 -2.65 19.60
C LEU A 39 -4.27 -1.89 19.00
N ASN A 40 -3.42 -1.32 19.86
CA ASN A 40 -2.25 -0.57 19.41
C ASN A 40 -1.26 -1.45 18.61
N ASN A 41 -1.09 -2.71 19.00
CA ASN A 41 -0.19 -3.62 18.30
C ASN A 41 -0.73 -3.94 16.90
N ILE A 42 -2.03 -4.22 16.78
CA ILE A 42 -2.67 -4.48 15.49
C ILE A 42 -2.61 -3.24 14.60
N PHE A 43 -2.93 -2.06 15.16
CA PHE A 43 -2.86 -0.80 14.44
C PHE A 43 -1.45 -0.53 13.92
N HIS A 44 -0.43 -0.66 14.76
CA HIS A 44 0.95 -0.44 14.35
C HIS A 44 1.39 -1.46 13.29
N ALA A 45 1.05 -2.74 13.44
CA ALA A 45 1.37 -3.76 12.45
C ALA A 45 0.74 -3.45 11.09
N GLN A 46 -0.57 -3.17 11.05
CA GLN A 46 -1.28 -2.80 9.82
C GLN A 46 -0.75 -1.51 9.20
N LYS A 47 -0.40 -0.51 10.02
CA LYS A 47 0.19 0.74 9.55
C LYS A 47 1.55 0.51 8.90
N THR A 48 2.40 -0.33 9.50
CA THR A 48 3.70 -0.68 8.94
C THR A 48 3.54 -1.44 7.63
N GLU A 49 2.70 -2.48 7.60
CA GLU A 49 2.41 -3.24 6.38
C GLU A 49 1.93 -2.34 5.23
N LEU A 50 1.00 -1.42 5.52
CA LEU A 50 0.51 -0.47 4.51
C LEU A 50 1.63 0.47 4.03
N THR A 51 2.50 0.94 4.94
CA THR A 51 3.64 1.81 4.59
C THR A 51 4.64 1.07 3.69
N ASP A 52 4.91 -0.20 3.99
CA ASP A 52 5.80 -1.04 3.19
C ASP A 52 5.20 -1.31 1.80
N CYS A 53 3.90 -1.60 1.72
CA CYS A 53 3.19 -1.74 0.45
C CYS A 53 3.26 -0.46 -0.41
N ILE A 54 3.04 0.71 0.20
CA ILE A 54 3.16 2.00 -0.50
C ILE A 54 4.60 2.19 -1.01
N SER A 55 5.60 1.89 -0.20
CA SER A 55 7.01 2.03 -0.59
C SER A 55 7.35 1.14 -1.78
N MET A 56 6.83 -0.10 -1.83
CA MET A 56 6.96 -0.98 -2.99
C MET A 56 6.26 -0.42 -4.23
N LEU A 57 5.06 0.15 -4.08
CA LEU A 57 4.33 0.76 -5.20
C LEU A 57 5.07 1.97 -5.78
N VAL A 58 5.67 2.80 -4.93
CA VAL A 58 6.51 3.94 -5.36
C VAL A 58 7.72 3.43 -6.14
N GLY A 59 8.47 2.46 -5.61
CA GLY A 59 9.62 1.89 -6.33
C GLY A 59 9.24 1.25 -7.67
N ASN A 60 8.06 0.61 -7.74
CA ASN A 60 7.54 0.10 -9.01
C ASN A 60 7.19 1.22 -10.00
N ASN A 61 6.66 2.35 -9.52
CA ASN A 61 6.39 3.52 -10.34
C ASN A 61 7.69 4.08 -10.92
N ASP A 62 8.71 4.26 -10.10
CA ASP A 62 10.03 4.75 -10.53
C ASP A 62 10.65 3.84 -11.61
N ARG A 63 10.53 2.52 -11.44
CA ARG A 63 10.98 1.55 -12.45
C ARG A 63 10.21 1.69 -13.76
N ILE A 64 8.89 1.88 -13.72
CA ILE A 64 8.06 2.10 -14.91
C ILE A 64 8.45 3.40 -15.60
N GLN A 65 8.67 4.48 -14.85
CA GLN A 65 9.15 5.75 -15.40
C GLN A 65 10.50 5.59 -16.11
N GLY A 66 11.43 4.82 -15.52
CA GLY A 66 12.71 4.50 -16.18
C GLY A 66 12.55 3.76 -17.50
N VAL A 67 11.60 2.82 -17.60
CA VAL A 67 11.30 2.12 -18.86
C VAL A 67 10.68 3.07 -19.88
N ILE A 68 9.77 3.96 -19.45
CA ILE A 68 9.17 4.98 -20.33
C ILE A 68 10.27 5.88 -20.92
N SER A 69 11.20 6.38 -20.10
CA SER A 69 12.29 7.22 -20.59
C SER A 69 13.17 6.50 -21.63
N GLN A 70 13.45 5.21 -21.44
CA GLN A 70 14.21 4.40 -22.41
C GLN A 70 13.45 4.22 -23.73
N LEU A 71 12.13 4.04 -23.68
CA LEU A 71 11.29 3.95 -24.87
C LEU A 71 11.28 5.29 -25.63
N GLU A 72 11.14 6.41 -24.94
CA GLU A 72 11.19 7.74 -25.56
C GLU A 72 12.54 8.01 -26.25
N GLU A 73 13.66 7.62 -25.62
CA GLU A 73 14.99 7.76 -26.22
C GLU A 73 15.16 6.86 -27.45
N SER A 74 14.63 5.64 -27.40
CA SER A 74 14.63 4.72 -28.53
C SER A 74 13.84 5.30 -29.72
N CYS A 75 12.65 5.88 -29.46
CA CYS A 75 11.86 6.56 -30.49
C CYS A 75 12.62 7.72 -31.12
N ARG A 76 13.19 8.63 -30.30
CA ARG A 76 14.02 9.75 -30.80
C ARG A 76 15.16 9.27 -31.69
N THR A 77 15.82 8.18 -31.30
CA THR A 77 16.93 7.60 -32.06
C THR A 77 16.47 7.13 -33.44
N VAL A 78 15.32 6.44 -33.51
CA VAL A 78 14.72 5.99 -34.79
C VAL A 78 14.34 7.18 -35.68
N GLU A 79 13.74 8.23 -35.11
CA GLU A 79 13.39 9.46 -35.83
C GLU A 79 14.62 10.13 -36.45
N LEU A 80 15.72 10.27 -35.70
CA LEU A 80 16.96 10.84 -36.20
C LEU A 80 17.57 10.03 -37.36
N TYR A 81 17.52 8.70 -37.28
CA TYR A 81 17.97 7.85 -38.38
C TYR A 81 17.11 8.05 -39.62
N TRP A 82 15.78 8.11 -39.47
CA TRP A 82 14.87 8.39 -40.58
C TRP A 82 15.16 9.74 -41.23
N ASP A 83 15.23 10.81 -40.45
CA ASP A 83 15.51 12.16 -40.96
C ASP A 83 16.85 12.24 -41.69
N SER A 84 17.87 11.56 -41.18
CA SER A 84 19.19 11.46 -41.83
C SER A 84 19.10 10.73 -43.17
N THR A 85 18.38 9.60 -43.24
CA THR A 85 18.21 8.86 -44.50
C THR A 85 17.41 9.63 -45.53
N VAL A 86 16.34 10.32 -45.11
CA VAL A 86 15.56 11.19 -46.00
C VAL A 86 16.43 12.33 -46.50
N ALA A 87 17.18 13.03 -45.63
CA ALA A 87 18.08 14.11 -46.03
C ALA A 87 19.13 13.66 -47.06
N LEU A 88 19.69 12.46 -46.91
CA LEU A 88 20.62 11.87 -47.89
C LEU A 88 19.96 11.58 -49.24
N LEU A 89 18.68 11.18 -49.26
CA LEU A 89 17.92 10.95 -50.49
C LEU A 89 17.59 12.25 -51.25
N TRP A 90 17.44 13.39 -50.56
CA TRP A 90 17.24 14.70 -51.21
C TRP A 90 18.53 15.33 -51.76
N LEU A 91 19.70 14.84 -51.34
CA LEU A 91 21.02 15.30 -51.82
C LEU A 91 21.52 14.53 -53.06
N CYS A 92 20.81 13.50 -53.52
CA CYS A 92 21.05 12.77 -54.77
C CYS A 92 20.04 13.20 -55.84
#